data_AF-A0A800JND3-F1
#
_entry.id   AF-A0A800JND3-F1
#
_cell.length_a   1.000
_cell.length_b   1.000
_cell.length_c   1.000
_cell.angle_alpha   90.00
_cell.angle_beta   90.00
_cell.angle_gamma   90.00
#
_symmetry.space_group_name_H-M   'P 1'
#
loop_
_entity.id
_entity.type
_entity.pdbx_description
1 polymer ?
#
loop_
_entity_poly.entity_id
_entity_poly.type
_entity_poly.pdbx_seq_one_letter_code
_entity_poly.pdbx_strand_id
1 'polypeptide(L)' 'MSSTSSRLEKKGFLSQLPPKANIDDYEVITINGKSGKKLKMYREKKEQIDIDGLEDFTHSWTTFQQNLS' A
#
# COMPACT_ATOMS: atom_id res chain seq x y z
N MET A 1 23.23 7.69 -17.07
CA MET A 1 21.82 7.89 -16.68
C MET A 1 21.67 7.50 -15.22
N SER A 2 21.60 8.48 -14.31
CA SER A 2 21.54 8.21 -12.86
C SER A 2 20.08 7.95 -12.46
N SER A 3 19.67 6.68 -12.52
CA SER A 3 18.33 6.26 -12.13
C SER A 3 18.24 6.21 -10.61
N THR A 4 18.18 7.36 -9.95
CA THR A 4 17.79 7.42 -8.54
C THR A 4 16.29 7.14 -8.44
N SER A 5 15.89 5.89 -8.67
CA SER A 5 14.52 5.44 -8.46
C SER A 5 14.15 5.73 -7.01
N SER A 6 13.07 6.48 -6.82
CA SER A 6 12.56 6.82 -5.49
C SER A 6 12.30 5.53 -4.71
N ARG A 7 12.50 5.55 -3.37
CA ARG A 7 12.20 4.39 -2.51
C ARG A 7 10.76 3.89 -2.70
N LEU A 8 9.87 4.78 -3.12
CA LEU A 8 8.48 4.47 -3.41
C LEU A 8 8.30 3.77 -4.77
N GLU A 9 9.03 4.21 -5.80
CA GLU A 9 9.06 3.51 -7.09
C GLU A 9 9.60 2.09 -6.93
N LYS A 10 10.63 1.90 -6.09
CA LYS A 10 11.14 0.56 -5.73
C LYS A 10 10.11 -0.31 -4.98
N LYS A 11 9.14 0.30 -4.29
CA LYS A 11 8.03 -0.41 -3.62
C LYS A 11 6.83 -0.66 -4.53
N GLY A 12 6.92 -0.26 -5.80
CA GLY A 12 5.86 -0.44 -6.79
C GLY A 12 4.89 0.74 -6.91
N PHE A 13 5.23 1.91 -6.37
CA PHE A 13 4.45 3.13 -6.58
C PHE A 13 4.81 3.79 -7.91
N LEU A 14 3.80 4.06 -8.72
CA LEU A 14 3.83 4.81 -9.96
C LEU A 14 3.57 6.30 -9.68
N SER A 15 4.28 7.18 -10.39
CA SER A 15 4.05 8.63 -10.32
C SER A 15 2.81 9.07 -11.11
N GLN A 16 2.36 8.24 -12.06
CA GLN A 16 1.21 8.47 -12.92
C GLN A 16 0.47 7.17 -13.15
N LEU A 17 -0.86 7.25 -13.29
CA LEU A 17 -1.67 6.10 -13.65
C LEU A 17 -1.57 5.80 -15.15
N PRO A 18 -1.61 4.53 -15.55
CA PRO A 18 -1.74 4.15 -16.95
C PRO A 18 -3.00 4.78 -17.59
N PRO A 19 -2.96 5.13 -18.87
CA PRO A 19 -4.15 5.60 -19.57
C PRO A 19 -5.21 4.49 -19.57
N LYS A 20 -6.44 4.84 -19.17
CA LYS A 20 -7.59 3.93 -18.97
C LYS A 20 -7.52 3.03 -17.72
N ALA A 21 -6.57 3.23 -16.80
CA ALA A 21 -6.60 2.57 -15.51
C ALA A 21 -7.77 3.07 -14.66
N ASN A 22 -8.44 2.16 -13.96
CA ASN A 22 -9.46 2.51 -12.99
C ASN A 22 -8.78 2.92 -11.67
N ILE A 23 -9.09 4.11 -11.15
CA ILE A 23 -8.52 4.63 -9.91
C ILE A 23 -8.86 3.72 -8.71
N ASP A 24 -10.00 3.03 -8.74
CA ASP A 24 -10.45 2.15 -7.66
C ASP A 24 -9.56 0.92 -7.48
N ASP A 25 -8.81 0.52 -8.51
CA ASP A 25 -7.87 -0.61 -8.45
C ASP A 25 -6.51 -0.20 -7.86
N TYR A 26 -6.33 1.08 -7.49
CA TYR A 26 -5.05 1.61 -7.02
C TYR A 26 -5.16 2.24 -5.63
N GLU A 27 -4.16 1.98 -4.80
CA GLU A 27 -3.89 2.76 -3.59
C GLU A 27 -3.25 4.08 -3.96
N VAL A 28 -3.76 5.18 -3.41
CA VAL A 28 -3.25 6.54 -3.69
C VAL A 28 -2.65 7.13 -2.43
N ILE A 29 -1.39 7.54 -2.52
CA ILE A 29 -0.72 8.29 -1.45
C ILE A 29 -0.37 9.69 -1.93
N THR A 30 -0.42 10.65 -1.01
CA THR A 30 0.02 12.02 -1.28
C THR A 30 1.25 12.32 -0.43
N ILE A 31 2.34 12.70 -1.08
CA ILE A 31 3.61 13.01 -0.44
C ILE A 31 3.84 14.51 -0.54
N ASN A 32 4.15 15.13 0.59
CA ASN A 32 4.57 16.52 0.59
C ASN A 32 6.06 16.58 0.22
N GLY A 33 6.34 17.06 -0.99
CA GLY A 33 7.70 17.31 -1.42
C GLY A 33 8.31 18.48 -0.62
N LYS A 34 9.64 18.50 -0.50
CA LYS A 34 10.39 19.56 0.19
C LYS A 34 10.10 20.98 -0.34
N SER A 35 9.60 21.09 -1.57
CA SER A 35 9.19 22.34 -2.22
C SER A 35 7.76 22.79 -1.87
N GLY A 36 7.07 22.12 -0.94
CA GLY A 36 5.66 22.37 -0.64
C GLY A 36 4.68 21.82 -1.69
N LYS A 37 5.19 21.27 -2.79
CA LYS A 37 4.38 20.61 -3.83
C LYS A 37 3.94 19.23 -3.36
N LYS A 38 2.63 18.98 -3.43
CA LYS A 38 2.04 17.68 -3.18
C LYS A 38 2.22 16.79 -4.41
N LEU A 39 2.90 15.67 -4.25
CA LEU A 39 3.03 14.65 -5.29
C LEU A 39 2.09 13.49 -4.96
N LYS A 40 1.22 13.13 -5.91
CA LYS A 40 0.41 11.92 -5.80
C LYS A 40 1.18 10.75 -6.39
N MET A 41 1.12 9.61 -5.72
CA MET A 41 1.66 8.35 -6.22
C MET A 41 0.63 7.24 -6.06
N TYR A 42 0.70 6.25 -6.94
CA TYR A 42 -0.32 5.23 -7.16
C TYR A 42 0.31 3.85 -7.10
N ARG A 43 -0.31 2.87 -6.45
CA ARG A 43 0.16 1.48 -6.45
C ARG A 43 -1.03 0.57 -6.68
N GLU A 44 -0.91 -0.43 -7.54
CA GLU A 44 -2.00 -1.40 -7.73
C GLU A 44 -2.34 -2.08 -6.41
N LYS A 45 -3.63 -2.08 -6.07
CA LYS A 45 -4.19 -2.89 -5.00
C LYS A 45 -4.03 -4.34 -5.45
N LYS A 46 -2.91 -4.96 -5.07
CA LYS A 46 -2.89 -6.41 -5.03
C LYS A 46 -3.90 -6.79 -3.96
N GLU A 47 -4.91 -7.59 -4.29
CA GLU A 47 -5.63 -8.40 -3.31
C GLU A 47 -4.61 -9.35 -2.67
N GLN A 48 -3.81 -8.81 -1.75
CA GLN A 48 -3.01 -9.61 -0.85
C GLN A 48 -3.95 -9.97 0.27
N ILE A 49 -4.63 -11.10 0.12
CA ILE A 49 -4.92 -11.92 1.29
C ILE A 49 -3.53 -12.32 1.78
N ASP A 50 -2.98 -11.49 2.66
CA ASP A 50 -1.75 -11.76 3.38
C ASP A 50 -2.10 -12.90 4.33
N ILE A 51 -1.82 -14.14 3.91
CA ILE A 51 -2.18 -15.35 4.66
C ILE A 51 -1.47 -15.31 6.03
N ASP A 52 -0.25 -14.78 6.08
CA ASP A 52 0.50 -14.57 7.33
C ASP A 52 -0.24 -13.58 8.26
N GLY A 53 -0.73 -12.45 7.74
CA GLY A 53 -1.55 -11.51 8.52
C GLY A 53 -2.92 -12.06 8.96
N LEU A 54 -3.49 -12.99 8.19
CA LEU A 54 -4.77 -13.66 8.53
C LEU A 54 -4.58 -14.68 9.67
N GLU A 55 -3.45 -15.39 9.69
CA GLU A 55 -3.07 -16.29 10.78
C GLU A 55 -2.87 -15.52 12.09
N ASP A 56 -2.17 -14.38 12.05
CA ASP A 56 -1.95 -13.51 13.22
C ASP A 56 -3.26 -12.94 13.79
N PHE A 57 -4.19 -12.55 12.93
CA PHE A 57 -5.52 -12.08 13.35
C PHE A 57 -6.34 -13.21 13.99
N THR A 58 -6.33 -14.39 13.39
CA THR A 58 -7.09 -15.57 13.87
C THR A 58 -6.57 -16.02 15.24
N HIS A 59 -5.26 -16.04 15.43
CA HIS A 59 -4.65 -16.38 16.71
C HIS A 59 -5.02 -15.35 17.79
N SER A 60 -4.90 -14.06 17.47
CA SER A 60 -5.24 -12.97 18.40
C SER A 60 -6.72 -12.98 18.81
N TRP A 61 -7.62 -13.25 17.86
CA TRP A 61 -9.05 -13.34 18.12
C TRP A 61 -9.42 -14.55 18.99
N THR A 62 -8.82 -15.70 18.72
CA THR A 62 -9.05 -16.93 19.49
C THR A 62 -8.62 -16.76 20.94
N THR A 63 -7.43 -16.18 21.19
CA THR A 63 -6.94 -15.89 22.54
C THR A 63 -7.85 -14.90 23.28
N PHE A 64 -8.37 -13.88 22.59
CA PHE A 64 -9.33 -12.96 23.18
C PHE A 64 -10.61 -13.68 23.64
N GLN A 65 -11.19 -14.53 22.81
CA GLN A 65 -12.40 -15.30 23.16
C GLN A 65 -12.18 -16.23 24.35
N GLN A 66 -11.01 -16.85 24.48
CA GLN A 66 -10.66 -17.70 25.62
C GLN A 66 -10.58 -16.94 26.95
N ASN A 67 -10.22 -15.65 26.92
CA ASN A 67 -10.16 -14.80 28.12
C ASN A 67 -11.50 -14.12 28.46
N LEU A 68 -12.55 -14.37 27.66
CA LEU A 68 -13.92 -13.92 27.92
C LEU A 68 -14.82 -15.02 28.50
N SER A 69 -14.30 -16.24 28.68
CA SER A 69 -14.97 -17.36 29.38
C SER A 69 -14.53 -17.43 30.84
#